data_AF-M5RN85-F1
#
_entry.id   AF-M5RN85-F1
#
_cell.length_a   1.000
_cell.length_b   1.000
_cell.length_c   1.000
_cell.angle_alpha   90.00
_cell.angle_beta   90.00
_cell.angle_gamma   90.00
#
_symmetry.space_group_name_H-M   'P 1'
#
loop_
_entity.id
_entity.type
_entity.pdbx_description
1 polymer ?
#
loop_
_entity_poly.entity_id
_entity_poly.type
_entity_poly.pdbx_seq_one_letter_code
_entity_poly.pdbx_strand_id
1 'polypeptide(L)'
;MKGSEMRNDRRDFLKTAAAVGAGTVVAGVTTSHANSPRGAEIDAYSAHLGSEFTFSLSNGNGFKAKLTEVNASSNTPAGHRHPFSLVFTAADGLEVPQEVYSINHPQFGHQQWLITPVDGVASQTRLEAVFG
;
A
#
# COMPACT_ATOMS: atom_id res chain seq x y z
N MET A 1 55.22 -49.31 13.30
CA MET A 1 54.72 -47.92 13.27
C MET A 1 53.77 -47.81 12.09
N LYS A 2 52.46 -47.73 12.35
CA LYS A 2 51.40 -47.77 11.34
C LYS A 2 50.83 -46.36 11.25
N GLY A 3 51.08 -45.69 10.13
CA GLY A 3 50.62 -44.33 9.87
C GLY A 3 49.13 -44.31 9.51
N SER A 4 48.41 -43.41 10.17
CA SER A 4 47.07 -42.95 9.80
C SER A 4 47.13 -42.15 8.50
N GLU A 5 46.12 -42.27 7.62
CA GLU A 5 45.34 -41.10 7.19
C GLU A 5 44.01 -41.50 6.53
N MET A 6 42.97 -40.73 6.88
CA MET A 6 41.56 -40.80 6.51
C MET A 6 41.30 -40.49 5.04
N ARG A 7 40.37 -41.22 4.39
CA ARG A 7 39.50 -40.64 3.34
C ARG A 7 38.11 -41.31 3.29
N ASN A 8 37.10 -40.45 3.34
CA ASN A 8 35.73 -40.59 2.83
C ASN A 8 34.74 -41.51 3.54
N ASP A 9 34.21 -41.01 4.66
CA ASP A 9 32.85 -41.32 5.09
C ASP A 9 31.92 -40.19 4.61
N ARG A 10 31.25 -40.40 3.47
CA ARG A 10 30.40 -39.41 2.78
C ARG A 10 28.98 -39.91 2.53
N ARG A 11 28.43 -40.75 3.41
CA ARG A 11 27.03 -41.19 3.30
C ARG A 11 26.33 -41.33 4.65
N ASP A 12 26.36 -40.24 5.42
CA ASP A 12 25.36 -40.00 6.46
C ASP A 12 24.55 -38.75 6.09
N PHE A 13 23.78 -38.88 5.01
CA PHE A 13 22.81 -37.89 4.59
C PHE A 13 21.52 -38.09 5.40
N LEU A 14 21.50 -37.42 6.56
CA LEU A 14 20.36 -36.74 7.15
C LEU A 14 18.98 -37.36 6.93
N LYS A 15 18.57 -38.17 7.91
CA LYS A 15 17.17 -38.29 8.32
C LYS A 15 16.73 -36.96 8.96
N THR A 16 16.03 -36.11 8.21
CA THR A 16 15.12 -35.13 8.78
C THR A 16 13.86 -35.07 7.94
N ALA A 17 12.80 -35.68 8.48
CA ALA A 17 11.45 -35.48 8.01
C ALA A 17 11.01 -34.05 8.34
N ALA A 18 10.60 -33.30 7.32
CA ALA A 18 9.73 -32.15 7.49
C ALA A 18 8.50 -32.39 6.61
N ALA A 19 7.35 -32.51 7.26
CA ALA A 19 6.07 -32.71 6.64
C ALA A 19 5.77 -31.54 5.68
N VAL A 20 5.61 -31.85 4.39
CA VAL A 20 4.98 -30.92 3.45
C VAL A 20 3.49 -30.97 3.74
N GLY A 21 3.04 -30.03 4.55
CA GLY A 21 1.62 -29.76 4.73
C GLY A 21 0.99 -29.44 3.37
N ALA A 22 -0.17 -30.03 3.13
CA ALA A 22 -1.04 -29.70 2.00
C ALA A 22 -1.44 -28.21 2.11
N GLY A 23 -0.64 -27.34 1.49
CA GLY A 23 -1.03 -25.98 1.20
C GLY A 23 -2.07 -26.02 0.10
N THR A 24 -3.35 -26.06 0.48
CA THR A 24 -4.44 -25.70 -0.41
C THR A 24 -4.06 -24.35 -1.04
N VAL A 25 -3.87 -24.33 -2.37
CA VAL A 25 -3.93 -23.08 -3.13
C VAL A 25 -5.34 -22.56 -2.94
N VAL A 26 -5.53 -21.71 -1.94
CA VAL A 26 -6.76 -20.93 -1.82
C VAL A 26 -6.82 -20.13 -3.10
N ALA A 27 -7.89 -20.36 -3.85
CA ALA A 27 -8.20 -19.70 -5.10
C ALA A 27 -7.74 -18.25 -5.03
N GLY A 28 -6.92 -17.86 -6.00
CA GLY A 28 -6.65 -16.46 -6.25
C GLY A 28 -7.98 -15.75 -6.29
N VAL A 29 -8.28 -15.02 -5.22
CA VAL A 29 -9.30 -13.99 -5.24
C VAL A 29 -8.73 -12.96 -6.20
N THR A 30 -9.09 -13.10 -7.46
CA THR A 30 -9.22 -11.98 -8.35
C THR A 30 -10.23 -11.07 -7.65
N THR A 31 -9.75 -10.13 -6.83
CA THR A 31 -10.57 -9.00 -6.42
C THR A 31 -10.79 -8.19 -7.69
N SER A 32 -11.80 -8.62 -8.44
CA SER A 32 -12.45 -7.84 -9.47
C SER A 32 -12.82 -6.51 -8.82
N HIS A 33 -12.05 -5.47 -9.13
CA HIS A 33 -12.32 -4.07 -8.77
C HIS A 33 -13.54 -3.51 -9.54
N ALA A 34 -14.63 -4.28 -9.64
CA ALA A 34 -15.73 -3.96 -10.52
C ALA A 34 -17.10 -4.19 -9.86
N ASN A 35 -17.29 -3.70 -8.63
CA ASN A 35 -18.55 -3.12 -8.12
C ASN A 35 -18.44 -2.88 -6.61
N SER A 36 -17.71 -1.86 -6.19
CA SER A 36 -18.01 -1.25 -4.89
C SER A 36 -19.24 -0.35 -5.06
N PRO A 37 -20.25 -0.40 -4.17
CA PRO A 37 -21.33 0.58 -4.16
C PRO A 37 -20.71 1.97 -4.19
N ARG A 38 -21.20 2.86 -5.05
CA ARG A 38 -20.56 4.13 -5.47
C ARG A 38 -20.38 5.19 -4.35
N GLY A 39 -20.62 4.82 -3.09
CA GLY A 39 -20.30 5.57 -1.86
C GLY A 39 -19.53 4.76 -0.80
N ALA A 40 -19.48 3.43 -0.91
CA ALA A 40 -18.74 2.58 0.04
C ALA A 40 -17.22 2.82 0.00
N GLU A 41 -16.71 3.34 -1.12
CA GLU A 41 -15.28 3.62 -1.28
C GLU A 41 -14.87 4.90 -0.53
N ILE A 42 -15.63 6.00 -0.64
CA ILE A 42 -15.36 7.21 0.15
C ILE A 42 -15.63 6.98 1.64
N ASP A 43 -16.68 6.22 1.98
CA ASP A 43 -16.98 5.84 3.37
C ASP A 43 -15.86 4.99 3.97
N ALA A 44 -15.26 4.09 3.17
CA ALA A 44 -14.11 3.30 3.59
C ALA A 44 -12.92 4.20 3.95
N TYR A 45 -12.57 5.19 3.13
CA TYR A 45 -11.48 6.12 3.46
C TYR A 45 -11.82 7.05 4.62
N SER A 46 -13.08 7.48 4.73
CA SER A 46 -13.55 8.35 5.83
C SER A 46 -13.37 7.69 7.21
N ALA A 47 -13.55 6.37 7.29
CA ALA A 47 -13.30 5.60 8.51
C ALA A 47 -11.81 5.57 8.92
N HIS A 48 -10.90 5.99 8.04
CA HIS A 48 -9.46 5.99 8.24
C HIS A 48 -8.85 7.40 8.33
N LEU A 49 -9.68 8.44 8.54
CA LEU A 49 -9.19 9.78 8.90
C LEU A 49 -8.23 9.70 10.10
N GLY A 50 -7.08 10.37 10.00
CA GLY A 50 -6.00 10.34 10.97
C GLY A 50 -5.03 9.14 10.83
N SER A 51 -5.31 8.17 9.96
CA SER A 51 -4.42 7.04 9.70
C SER A 51 -3.22 7.44 8.85
N GLU A 52 -2.11 6.75 9.05
CA GLU A 52 -0.86 7.00 8.32
C GLU A 52 -0.74 6.07 7.10
N PHE A 53 -0.39 6.65 5.96
CA PHE A 53 -0.16 5.99 4.70
C PHE A 53 1.32 6.09 4.33
N THR A 54 1.87 5.01 3.78
CA THR A 54 3.26 5.00 3.28
C THR A 54 3.25 5.20 1.77
N PHE A 55 3.92 6.25 1.31
CA PHE A 55 4.10 6.60 -0.09
C PHE A 55 5.51 6.19 -0.52
N SER A 56 5.61 5.45 -1.62
CA SER A 56 6.88 5.04 -2.21
C SER A 56 7.06 5.69 -3.58
N LEU A 57 8.25 6.25 -3.77
CA LEU A 57 8.77 6.78 -5.02
C LEU A 57 9.36 5.65 -5.86
N SER A 58 9.48 5.88 -7.17
CA SER A 58 10.09 4.95 -8.13
C SER A 58 11.57 4.65 -7.82
N ASN A 59 12.27 5.57 -7.14
CA ASN A 59 13.66 5.41 -6.71
C ASN A 59 13.82 4.56 -5.43
N GLY A 60 12.74 4.01 -4.89
CA GLY A 60 12.74 3.19 -3.69
C GLY A 60 12.74 3.96 -2.36
N ASN A 61 12.84 5.29 -2.40
CA ASN A 61 12.60 6.12 -1.22
C ASN A 61 11.11 6.24 -0.94
N GLY A 62 10.74 6.63 0.28
CA GLY A 62 9.35 6.82 0.64
C GLY A 62 9.17 7.76 1.80
N PHE A 63 7.93 8.22 1.97
CA PHE A 63 7.55 9.08 3.08
C PHE A 63 6.21 8.65 3.65
N LYS A 64 5.92 9.12 4.85
CA LYS A 64 4.67 8.88 5.54
C LYS A 64 3.83 10.15 5.48
N ALA A 65 2.55 9.99 5.19
CA ALA A 65 1.59 11.09 5.28
C ALA A 65 0.32 10.60 5.96
N LYS A 66 -0.28 11.49 6.74
CA LYS A 66 -1.50 11.21 7.49
C LYS A 66 -2.70 11.66 6.67
N LEU A 67 -3.71 10.82 6.52
CA LEU A 67 -4.98 11.22 5.92
C LEU A 67 -5.70 12.20 6.85
N THR A 68 -6.00 13.39 6.38
CA THR A 68 -6.56 14.49 7.19
C THR A 68 -7.93 14.93 6.75
N GLU A 69 -8.25 14.80 5.46
CA GLU A 69 -9.57 15.14 4.94
C GLU A 69 -9.98 14.13 3.86
N VAL A 70 -11.29 13.92 3.77
CA VAL A 70 -11.93 13.16 2.70
C VAL A 70 -13.06 14.03 2.18
N ASN A 71 -12.95 14.47 0.94
CA ASN A 71 -13.85 15.46 0.35
C ASN A 71 -14.68 14.83 -0.76
N ALA A 72 -16.01 14.79 -0.58
CA ALA A 72 -16.93 14.37 -1.63
C ALA A 72 -17.24 15.54 -2.57
N SER A 73 -17.27 15.30 -3.87
CA SER A 73 -17.82 16.29 -4.81
C SER A 73 -19.35 16.27 -4.76
N SER A 74 -19.94 17.35 -4.25
CA SER A 74 -21.39 17.46 -4.02
C SER A 74 -22.24 17.66 -5.27
N ASN A 75 -21.63 17.87 -6.45
CA ASN A 75 -22.34 18.32 -7.66
C ASN A 75 -22.49 17.25 -8.76
N THR A 76 -22.44 15.97 -8.42
CA THR A 76 -22.58 14.91 -9.44
C THR A 76 -24.02 14.44 -9.60
N PRO A 77 -24.60 14.46 -10.82
CA PRO A 77 -25.93 13.95 -11.07
C PRO A 77 -26.03 12.45 -10.72
N ALA A 78 -27.20 12.04 -10.22
CA ALA A 78 -27.47 10.64 -9.89
C ALA A 78 -27.19 9.72 -11.09
N GLY A 79 -26.33 8.71 -10.91
CA GLY A 79 -25.98 7.74 -11.95
C GLY A 79 -24.55 7.85 -12.50
N HIS A 80 -23.81 8.90 -12.16
CA HIS A 80 -22.38 9.04 -12.50
C HIS A 80 -21.45 8.57 -11.37
N ARG A 81 -20.15 8.38 -11.66
CA ARG A 81 -19.13 8.24 -10.60
C ARG A 81 -19.09 9.55 -9.81
N HIS A 82 -19.12 9.47 -8.48
CA HIS A 82 -19.01 10.63 -7.61
C HIS A 82 -17.53 10.89 -7.34
N PRO A 83 -16.93 11.93 -7.94
CA PRO A 83 -15.54 12.20 -7.67
C PRO A 83 -15.35 12.60 -6.22
N PHE A 84 -14.23 12.18 -5.65
CA PHE A 84 -13.83 12.52 -4.30
C PHE A 84 -12.34 12.75 -4.26
N SER A 85 -11.88 13.46 -3.25
CA SER A 85 -10.46 13.62 -3.00
C SER A 85 -10.07 13.26 -1.58
N LEU A 86 -8.83 12.79 -1.44
CA LEU A 86 -8.21 12.45 -0.18
C LEU A 86 -7.06 13.43 0.04
N VAL A 87 -7.04 14.06 1.22
CA VAL A 87 -6.04 15.06 1.56
C VAL A 87 -5.15 14.51 2.66
N PHE A 88 -3.84 14.55 2.44
CA PHE A 88 -2.83 14.09 3.38
C PHE A 88 -1.94 15.24 3.84
N THR A 89 -1.45 15.13 5.07
CA THR A 89 -0.38 15.99 5.61
C THR A 89 0.89 15.18 5.84
N ALA A 90 2.00 15.65 5.30
CA ALA A 90 3.33 15.07 5.52
C ALA A 90 4.20 15.98 6.41
N ALA A 91 5.44 15.55 6.68
CA ALA A 91 6.42 16.36 7.39
C ALA A 91 6.69 17.69 6.65
N ASP A 92 7.01 18.73 7.41
CA ASP A 92 7.35 20.05 6.87
C ASP A 92 8.59 20.00 5.97
N GLY A 93 8.63 20.89 4.97
CA GLY A 93 9.75 21.00 4.04
C GLY A 93 9.95 19.79 3.12
N LEU A 94 9.01 18.85 3.08
CA LEU A 94 9.03 17.74 2.14
C LEU A 94 8.62 18.25 0.75
N GLU A 95 9.57 18.23 -0.18
CA GLU A 95 9.30 18.48 -1.60
C GLU A 95 8.71 17.21 -2.23
N VAL A 96 7.43 17.27 -2.59
CA VAL A 96 6.71 16.15 -3.22
C VAL A 96 6.29 16.58 -4.62
N PRO A 97 6.93 16.06 -5.69
CA PRO A 97 6.48 16.35 -7.04
C PRO A 97 5.12 15.72 -7.33
N GLN A 98 4.37 16.32 -8.25
CA GLN A 98 3.12 15.76 -8.73
C GLN A 98 3.39 14.54 -9.61
N GLU A 99 3.19 13.34 -9.07
CA GLU A 99 3.52 12.08 -9.73
C GLU A 99 2.60 10.94 -9.25
N VAL A 100 2.71 9.78 -9.89
CA VAL A 100 2.03 8.56 -9.42
C VAL A 100 2.91 7.89 -8.37
N TYR A 101 2.39 7.77 -7.16
CA TYR A 101 3.06 7.11 -6.04
C TYR A 101 2.47 5.73 -5.83
N SER A 102 3.30 4.80 -5.34
CA SER A 102 2.78 3.55 -4.77
C SER A 102 2.43 3.80 -3.31
N ILE A 103 1.17 3.63 -2.94
CA ILE A 103 0.69 3.75 -1.57
C ILE A 103 0.54 2.37 -0.96
N ASN A 104 0.96 2.22 0.29
CA ASN A 104 0.71 1.05 1.10
C ASN A 104 -0.03 1.43 2.38
N HIS A 105 -1.09 0.69 2.69
CA HIS A 105 -1.83 0.80 3.94
C HIS A 105 -2.37 -0.58 4.35
N PRO A 106 -2.34 -0.98 5.64
CA PRO A 106 -2.67 -2.34 6.05
C PRO A 106 -4.07 -2.82 5.64
N GLN A 107 -5.05 -1.90 5.61
CA GLN A 107 -6.44 -2.21 5.27
C GLN A 107 -6.74 -2.09 3.76
N PHE A 108 -5.99 -1.26 3.04
CA PHE A 108 -6.25 -0.96 1.62
C PHE A 108 -5.27 -1.66 0.67
N GLY A 109 -4.24 -2.31 1.23
CA GLY A 109 -3.18 -2.97 0.48
C GLY A 109 -2.30 -1.99 -0.28
N HIS A 110 -1.79 -2.47 -1.41
CA HIS A 110 -0.95 -1.70 -2.32
C HIS A 110 -1.80 -1.06 -3.43
N GLN A 111 -1.67 0.25 -3.58
CA GLN A 111 -2.40 1.03 -4.59
C GLN A 111 -1.46 2.02 -5.30
N GLN A 112 -1.89 2.56 -6.43
CA GLN A 112 -1.17 3.61 -7.15
C GLN A 112 -2.09 4.81 -7.35
N TRP A 113 -1.70 5.96 -6.80
CA TRP A 113 -2.48 7.20 -6.93
C TRP A 113 -1.61 8.31 -7.48
N LEU A 114 -2.21 9.15 -8.33
CA LEU A 114 -1.64 10.44 -8.69
C LEU A 114 -1.77 11.36 -7.50
N ILE A 115 -0.64 11.80 -6.96
CA ILE A 115 -0.56 12.72 -5.83
C ILE A 115 -0.14 14.07 -6.34
N THR A 116 -0.87 15.11 -5.92
CA THR A 116 -0.58 16.50 -6.25
C THR A 116 -0.26 17.26 -4.97
N PRO A 117 0.89 17.94 -4.87
CA PRO A 117 1.10 18.89 -3.78
C PRO A 117 0.09 20.03 -3.92
N VAL A 118 -0.56 20.38 -2.82
CA VAL A 118 -1.50 21.51 -2.75
C VAL A 118 -1.00 22.48 -1.68
N ASP A 119 -1.43 23.73 -1.76
CA ASP A 119 -1.02 24.76 -0.80
C ASP A 119 -1.29 24.30 0.63
N GLY A 120 -0.22 24.23 1.42
CA GLY A 120 -0.26 23.82 2.81
C GLY A 120 -0.74 24.97 3.71
N VAL A 121 -1.37 24.62 4.83
CA VAL A 121 -1.61 25.57 5.92
C VAL A 121 -0.48 25.36 6.93
N ALA A 122 0.42 26.35 7.06
CA ALA A 122 1.50 26.48 8.05
C ALA A 122 2.27 25.18 8.43
N SER A 123 3.57 25.15 8.09
CA SER A 123 4.55 24.13 8.55
C SER A 123 4.22 22.67 8.21
N GLN A 124 3.37 22.41 7.21
CA GLN A 124 3.08 21.05 6.74
C GLN A 124 2.90 21.04 5.22
N THR A 125 3.51 20.05 4.56
CA THR A 125 3.24 19.75 3.15
C THR A 125 1.87 19.07 3.05
N ARG A 126 0.95 19.65 2.27
CA ARG A 126 -0.38 19.11 2.01
C ARG A 126 -0.40 18.45 0.63
N LEU A 127 -0.99 17.27 0.55
CA LEU A 127 -1.02 16.43 -0.64
C LEU A 127 -2.46 16.04 -0.94
N GLU A 128 -2.83 15.98 -2.21
CA GLU A 128 -4.17 15.59 -2.63
C GLU A 128 -4.12 14.46 -3.66
N ALA A 129 -4.99 13.46 -3.47
CA ALA A 129 -5.31 12.44 -4.45
C ALA A 129 -6.76 12.61 -4.88
N VAL A 130 -7.03 12.69 -6.20
CA VAL A 130 -8.37 12.88 -6.75
C VAL A 130 -8.84 11.63 -7.49
N PHE A 131 -10.06 11.21 -7.24
CA PHE A 131 -10.69 10.01 -7.78
C PHE A 131 -11.99 10.38 -8.48
N GLY A 132 -12.33 9.71 -9.59
CA GLY A 132 -13.51 10.01 -10.42
C GLY A 132 -13.91 8.92 -11.40
#